data_AF-A0A9D0VZZ7-F1
#
_entry.id   AF-A0A9D0VZZ7-F1
#
_cell.length_a   1.000
_cell.length_b   1.000
_cell.length_c   1.000
_cell.angle_alpha   90.00
_cell.angle_beta   90.00
_cell.angle_gamma   90.00
#
_symmetry.space_group_name_H-M   'P 1'
#
loop_
_entity.id
_entity.type
_entity.pdbx_description
1 polymer ?
#
loop_
_entity_poly.entity_id
_entity_poly.type
_entity_poly.pdbx_seq_one_letter_code
_entity_poly.pdbx_strand_id
1 'polypeptide(L)' 'LHSARAWALMAGRDHVVPEDLQTVLPHVVGHRLQAAEAGDDAQRLVALLQAVPIP' A
#
# COMPACT_ATOMS: atom_id res chain seq x y z
N LEU A 1 6.07 3.20 -5.81
CA LEU A 1 5.78 3.45 -7.24
C LEU A 1 6.19 2.29 -8.15
N HIS A 2 7.43 1.79 -8.08
CA HIS A 2 7.85 0.66 -8.94
C HIS A 2 6.98 -0.60 -8.80
N SER A 3 6.65 -1.01 -7.57
CA SER A 3 5.79 -2.19 -7.34
C SER A 3 4.39 -2.04 -7.94
N ALA A 4 3.78 -0.85 -7.85
CA ALA A 4 2.47 -0.58 -8.43
C ALA A 4 2.52 -0.56 -9.97
N ARG A 5 3.59 -0.03 -10.57
CA ARG A 5 3.80 -0.11 -12.03
C ARG A 5 3.98 -1.54 -12.50
N ALA A 6 4.73 -2.35 -11.76
CA ALA A 6 4.86 -3.78 -12.05
C ALA A 6 3.51 -4.49 -11.97
N TRP A 7 2.69 -4.18 -10.97
CA TRP A 7 1.33 -4.69 -10.85
C TRP A 7 0.42 -4.29 -12.02
N ALA A 8 0.43 -3.00 -12.40
CA ALA A 8 -0.33 -2.52 -13.56
C ALA A 8 0.09 -3.22 -14.87
N LEU A 9 1.41 -3.39 -15.09
CA LEU A 9 1.95 -4.12 -16.24
C LEU A 9 1.50 -5.58 -16.26
N MET A 10 1.54 -6.27 -15.11
CA MET A 10 1.03 -7.65 -14.98
C MET A 10 -0.48 -7.72 -15.25
N ALA A 11 -1.22 -6.65 -14.93
CA ALA A 11 -2.64 -6.51 -15.23
C ALA A 11 -2.92 -5.99 -16.66
N GLY A 12 -1.92 -5.91 -17.54
CA GLY A 12 -2.08 -5.49 -18.94
C GLY A 12 -2.32 -3.99 -19.16
N ARG A 13 -2.09 -3.17 -18.14
CA ARG A 13 -2.23 -1.71 -18.18
C ARG A 13 -0.88 -1.02 -18.24
N ASP A 14 -0.82 0.11 -18.92
CA ASP A 14 0.38 0.95 -19.06
C ASP A 14 0.46 2.08 -18.02
N HIS A 15 -0.61 2.28 -17.26
CA HIS A 15 -0.73 3.27 -16.20
C HIS A 15 -1.20 2.64 -14.89
N VAL A 16 -0.78 3.27 -13.79
CA VAL A 16 -1.15 2.88 -12.43
C VAL A 16 -2.50 3.48 -12.09
N VAL A 17 -3.39 2.67 -11.52
CA VAL A 17 -4.63 3.12 -10.89
C VAL A 17 -4.51 3.02 -9.36
N PRO A 18 -5.36 3.71 -8.59
CA PRO A 18 -5.30 3.67 -7.13
C PRO A 18 -5.38 2.27 -6.52
N GLU A 19 -6.12 1.34 -7.12
CA GLU A 19 -6.25 -0.05 -6.68
C GLU A 19 -4.91 -0.80 -6.74
N ASP A 20 -4.03 -0.46 -7.69
CA ASP A 20 -2.70 -1.07 -7.77
C ASP A 20 -1.84 -0.67 -6.57
N LEU A 21 -1.96 0.58 -6.13
CA LEU A 21 -1.27 1.07 -4.94
C LEU A 21 -1.80 0.39 -3.69
N GLN A 22 -3.12 0.31 -3.54
CA GLN A 22 -3.74 -0.36 -2.40
C GLN A 22 -3.34 -1.84 -2.33
N THR A 23 -3.24 -2.53 -3.46
CA THR A 23 -2.84 -3.95 -3.51
C THR A 23 -1.41 -4.17 -3.02
N VAL A 24 -0.47 -3.33 -3.46
CA VAL A 24 0.96 -3.51 -3.12
C VAL A 24 1.36 -2.85 -1.80
N LEU A 25 0.61 -1.85 -1.33
CA LEU A 25 0.93 -1.05 -0.14
C LEU A 25 1.24 -1.90 1.10
N PRO A 26 0.37 -2.83 1.53
CA PRO A 26 0.56 -3.61 2.77
C PRO A 26 1.91 -4.33 2.82
N HIS A 27 2.33 -4.84 1.67
CA HIS A 27 3.53 -5.65 1.51
C HIS A 27 4.81 -4.82 1.43
N VAL A 28 4.70 -3.52 1.12
CA VAL A 28 5.86 -2.63 0.90
C VAL A 28 6.12 -1.71 2.09
N VAL A 29 5.08 -1.23 2.77
CA VAL A 29 5.22 -0.20 3.80
C VAL A 29 5.22 -0.74 5.23
N GLY A 30 4.80 -2.00 5.47
CA GLY A 30 4.71 -2.57 6.81
C GLY A 30 5.99 -2.40 7.64
N HIS A 31 7.16 -2.71 7.07
CA HIS A 31 8.46 -2.53 7.75
C HIS A 31 8.97 -1.09 7.81
N ARG A 32 8.33 -0.15 7.10
CA ARG A 32 8.70 1.27 7.05
C ARG A 32 7.81 2.13 7.95
N LEU A 33 6.65 1.61 8.35
CA LEU A 33 5.77 2.27 9.29
C LEU A 33 6.35 2.14 10.69
N GLN A 34 6.56 3.29 11.33
CA GLN A 34 6.92 3.36 12.73
C GLN A 34 5.71 3.83 13.52
N ALA A 35 5.36 3.06 14.54
CA ALA A 35 4.35 3.44 15.51
C ALA A 35 4.83 4.67 16.29
N ALA A 36 3.94 5.64 16.51
CA ALA A 36 4.22 6.77 17.38
C ALA A 36 4.30 6.37 18.85
N GLU A 37 3.58 5.30 19.23
CA GLU A 37 3.56 4.74 20.58
C GLU A 37 4.03 3.29 20.58
N ALA A 38 4.74 2.89 21.65
CA ALA A 38 5.20 1.51 21.80
C ALA A 38 4.01 0.56 21.99
N GLY A 39 3.87 -0.41 21.08
CA GLY A 39 2.80 -1.42 21.13
C GLY A 39 1.82 -1.36 19.96
N ASP A 40 1.92 -0.36 19.09
CA ASP A 40 1.11 -0.34 17.87
C ASP A 40 1.66 -1.33 16.83
N ASP A 41 0.77 -2.14 16.27
CA ASP A 41 1.11 -3.16 15.30
C ASP A 41 1.23 -2.54 13.90
N ALA A 42 2.34 -2.80 13.20
CA ALA A 42 2.52 -2.40 11.81
C ALA A 42 1.35 -2.86 10.93
N GLN A 43 0.76 -4.02 11.22
CA GLN A 43 -0.42 -4.54 10.53
C GLN A 43 -1.64 -3.61 10.70
N ARG A 44 -1.82 -3.03 11.89
CA ARG A 44 -2.91 -2.10 12.19
C ARG A 44 -2.72 -0.77 11.47
N LEU A 45 -1.50 -0.24 11.44
CA LEU A 45 -1.17 0.98 10.69
C LEU A 45 -1.39 0.79 9.19
N VAL A 46 -1.01 -0.37 8.65
CA VAL A 46 -1.30 -0.74 7.26
C VAL A 46 -2.80 -0.76 6.98
N ALA A 47 -3.61 -1.32 7.89
CA ALA A 47 -5.06 -1.36 7.72
C ALA A 47 -5.69 0.04 7.67
N LEU A 48 -5.17 1.00 8.45
CA LEU A 48 -5.62 2.39 8.40
C LEU A 48 -5.35 3.04 7.04
N LEU A 49 -4.21 2.74 6.42
CA LEU A 49 -3.88 3.25 5.09
C LEU A 49 -4.81 2.69 4.00
N GLN A 50 -5.27 1.44 4.14
CA GLN A 50 -6.23 0.83 3.22
C GLN A 50 -7.62 1.47 3.31
N ALA A 51 -7.96 2.04 4.46
CA ALA A 51 -9.26 2.68 4.67
C ALA A 51 -9.35 4.10 4.06
N VAL A 52 -8.25 4.64 3.52
CA VAL A 52 -8.25 5.96 2.89
C VAL A 52 -9.01 5.89 1.57
N PRO A 53 -10.12 6.64 1.40
CA PRO A 53 -10.91 6.63 0.18
C PRO A 53 -10.13 7.21 -1.00
N ILE A 54 -10.35 6.63 -2.17
CA ILE A 54 -9.79 7.07 -3.44
C ILE A 54 -10.74 8.13 -4.06
N PRO A 55 -10.26 9.34 -4.41
CA PRO A 55 -11.04 10.36 -5.10
C PRO A 55 -11.44 9.99 -6.54
#